data_AF-A8UH49-F1
#
_entry.id   AF-A8UH49-F1
#
_cell.length_a   1.000
_cell.length_b   1.000
_cell.length_c   1.000
_cell.angle_alpha   90.00
_cell.angle_beta   90.00
_cell.angle_gamma   90.00
#
_symmetry.space_group_name_H-M   'P 1'
#
loop_
_entity.id
_entity.type
_entity.pdbx_description
1 polymer ?
#
loop_
_entity_poly.entity_id
_entity_poly.type
_entity_poly.pdbx_seq_one_letter_code
_entity_poly.pdbx_strand_id
1 'polypeptide(L)'
;MKRLYDINKWLIISTLLLYLTFWGGILAHLLLGIIQIIMSISIMLHFSKQTYTVKQLFITYLVATVVIVSIFKIIKETNGEDLQLIFMWMITTMFLALFHLYITYKIKQS
;
A
#
# COMPACT_ATOMS: atom_id res chain seq x y z
N MET A 1 -13.79 12.14 -1.06
CA MET A 1 -12.82 11.14 -0.55
C MET A 1 -13.43 9.94 0.18
N LYS A 2 -14.72 9.97 0.60
CA LYS A 2 -15.37 8.81 1.26
C LYS A 2 -15.31 7.50 0.44
N ARG A 3 -15.41 7.60 -0.89
CA ARG A 3 -15.26 6.46 -1.82
C ARG A 3 -13.85 5.85 -1.85
N LEU A 4 -12.79 6.60 -1.53
CA LEU A 4 -11.41 6.07 -1.57
C LEU A 4 -11.21 4.99 -0.50
N TYR A 5 -11.80 5.19 0.69
CA TYR A 5 -11.76 4.17 1.74
C TYR A 5 -12.51 2.91 1.31
N ASP A 6 -13.72 3.06 0.76
CA ASP A 6 -14.54 1.90 0.39
C ASP A 6 -13.88 1.11 -0.75
N ILE A 7 -13.28 1.79 -1.74
CA ILE A 7 -12.49 1.15 -2.81
C ILE A 7 -11.28 0.42 -2.21
N ASN A 8 -10.46 1.09 -1.39
CA ASN A 8 -9.27 0.47 -0.80
C ASN A 8 -9.61 -0.73 0.09
N LYS A 9 -10.71 -0.65 0.86
CA LYS A 9 -11.20 -1.73 1.71
C LYS A 9 -11.55 -2.96 0.88
N TRP A 10 -12.38 -2.79 -0.14
CA TRP A 10 -12.80 -3.92 -0.99
C TRP A 10 -11.63 -4.52 -1.75
N LEU A 11 -10.67 -3.69 -2.19
CA LEU A 11 -9.49 -4.18 -2.90
C LEU A 11 -8.57 -5.02 -2.02
N ILE A 12 -8.36 -4.62 -0.76
CA ILE A 12 -7.59 -5.40 0.21
C ILE A 12 -8.29 -6.73 0.51
N ILE A 13 -9.61 -6.71 0.70
CA ILE A 13 -10.40 -7.93 0.94
C ILE A 13 -10.29 -8.89 -0.25
N SER A 14 -10.47 -8.39 -1.49
CA SER A 14 -10.34 -9.24 -2.68
C SER A 14 -8.91 -9.78 -2.85
N THR A 15 -7.90 -8.98 -2.53
CA THR A 15 -6.49 -9.42 -2.60
C THR A 15 -6.20 -10.52 -1.57
N LEU A 16 -6.70 -10.38 -0.34
CA LEU A 16 -6.57 -11.41 0.70
C LEU A 16 -7.30 -12.70 0.34
N LEU A 17 -8.48 -12.62 -0.28
CA LEU A 17 -9.18 -13.80 -0.78
C LEU A 17 -8.40 -14.48 -1.91
N LEU A 18 -7.83 -13.68 -2.82
CA LEU A 18 -7.03 -14.20 -3.92
C LEU A 18 -5.67 -14.74 -3.48
N TYR A 19 -5.15 -14.36 -2.31
CA TYR A 19 -3.97 -15.00 -1.70
C TYR A 19 -4.19 -16.49 -1.39
N LEU A 20 -5.44 -16.97 -1.28
CA LEU A 20 -5.74 -18.40 -1.21
C LEU A 20 -5.37 -19.14 -2.50
N THR A 21 -5.21 -18.41 -3.60
CA THR A 21 -4.68 -18.92 -4.88
C THR A 21 -3.29 -18.33 -5.11
N PHE A 22 -2.27 -19.17 -5.26
CA PHE A 22 -0.87 -18.68 -5.37
C PHE A 22 -0.70 -17.62 -6.47
N TRP A 23 -1.18 -17.92 -7.69
CA TRP A 23 -1.08 -17.00 -8.84
C TRP A 23 -2.05 -15.82 -8.78
N GLY A 24 -3.28 -16.06 -8.33
CA GLY A 24 -4.28 -14.99 -8.22
C GLY A 24 -3.87 -13.93 -7.20
N GLY A 25 -3.20 -14.34 -6.13
CA GLY A 25 -2.69 -13.45 -5.11
C GLY A 25 -1.63 -12.48 -5.64
N ILE A 26 -0.65 -12.99 -6.39
CA ILE A 26 0.42 -12.17 -6.98
C ILE A 26 -0.18 -11.12 -7.95
N LEU A 27 -1.09 -11.53 -8.82
CA LEU A 27 -1.73 -10.63 -9.80
C LEU A 27 -2.61 -9.57 -9.12
N ALA A 28 -3.41 -9.98 -8.13
CA ALA A 28 -4.23 -9.05 -7.35
C ALA A 28 -3.39 -8.03 -6.58
N HIS A 29 -2.24 -8.47 -6.06
CA HIS A 29 -1.33 -7.61 -5.32
C HIS A 29 -0.69 -6.53 -6.20
N LEU A 30 -0.38 -6.87 -7.46
CA LEU A 30 0.08 -5.88 -8.45
C LEU A 30 -0.99 -4.82 -8.71
N LEU A 31 -2.24 -5.25 -8.93
CA LEU A 31 -3.39 -4.34 -9.12
C LEU A 31 -3.61 -3.46 -7.89
N LEU A 32 -3.47 -4.02 -6.68
CA LEU A 32 -3.51 -3.29 -5.42
C LEU A 32 -2.47 -2.17 -5.42
N GLY A 33 -1.21 -2.47 -5.71
CA GLY A 33 -0.14 -1.47 -5.76
C GLY A 33 -0.43 -0.31 -6.72
N ILE A 34 -0.88 -0.59 -7.94
CA ILE A 34 -1.24 0.43 -8.94
C ILE A 34 -2.35 1.35 -8.39
N ILE A 35 -3.41 0.76 -7.83
CA ILE A 35 -4.53 1.50 -7.29
C ILE A 35 -4.10 2.33 -6.07
N GLN A 36 -3.18 1.84 -5.24
CA GLN A 36 -2.62 2.61 -4.13
C GLN A 36 -1.84 3.85 -4.59
N ILE A 37 -1.08 3.74 -5.69
CA ILE A 37 -0.39 4.90 -6.28
C ILE A 37 -1.40 5.94 -6.77
N ILE A 38 -2.44 5.52 -7.50
CA ILE A 38 -3.50 6.44 -7.97
C ILE A 38 -4.19 7.14 -6.79
N MET A 39 -4.52 6.39 -5.72
CA MET A 39 -5.11 6.96 -4.52
C MET A 39 -4.16 7.93 -3.81
N SER A 40 -2.86 7.61 -3.74
CA SER A 40 -1.85 8.47 -3.13
C SER A 40 -1.75 9.82 -3.87
N ILE A 41 -1.79 9.80 -5.21
CA ILE A 41 -1.84 11.03 -6.03
C ILE A 41 -3.10 11.83 -5.70
N SER A 42 -4.27 11.17 -5.61
CA SER A 42 -5.53 11.84 -5.27
C SER A 42 -5.49 12.53 -3.90
N ILE A 43 -4.86 11.89 -2.90
CA ILE A 43 -4.64 12.45 -1.57
C ILE A 43 -3.69 13.65 -1.64
N MET A 44 -2.60 13.55 -2.42
CA MET A 44 -1.63 14.62 -2.60
C MET A 44 -2.25 15.88 -3.25
N LEU A 45 -3.11 15.71 -4.25
CA LEU A 45 -3.84 16.84 -4.89
C LEU A 45 -4.76 17.58 -3.91
N HIS A 46 -5.26 16.90 -2.88
CA HIS A 46 -6.12 17.49 -1.85
C HIS A 46 -5.39 17.69 -0.52
N PHE A 47 -4.06 17.63 -0.51
CA PHE A 47 -3.27 17.59 0.72
C PHE A 47 -3.50 18.82 1.60
N SER A 48 -3.64 20.01 1.01
CA SER A 48 -3.88 21.26 1.75
C SER A 48 -5.13 21.21 2.62
N LYS A 49 -6.18 20.53 2.15
CA LYS A 49 -7.50 20.41 2.81
C LYS A 49 -7.56 19.34 3.91
N GLN A 50 -6.47 18.58 4.12
CA GLN A 50 -6.41 17.53 5.13
C GLN A 50 -6.01 18.05 6.51
N THR A 51 -6.44 17.35 7.55
CA THR A 51 -6.02 17.59 8.94
C THR A 51 -4.54 17.32 9.14
N TYR A 52 -3.93 17.96 10.14
CA TYR A 52 -2.52 17.78 10.48
C TYR A 52 -2.16 16.31 10.72
N THR A 53 -3.01 15.56 11.43
CA THR A 53 -2.82 14.13 11.69
C THR A 53 -2.78 13.30 10.41
N VAL A 54 -3.71 13.54 9.46
CA VAL A 54 -3.71 12.83 8.17
C VAL A 54 -2.45 13.17 7.37
N LYS A 55 -2.03 14.44 7.38
CA LYS A 55 -0.81 14.88 6.69
C LYS A 55 0.42 14.15 7.22
N GLN A 56 0.58 14.09 8.54
CA GLN A 56 1.69 13.37 9.17
C GLN A 56 1.66 11.88 8.81
N LEU A 57 0.51 11.20 8.95
CA LEU A 57 0.39 9.79 8.61
C LEU A 57 0.72 9.51 7.14
N PHE A 58 0.28 10.39 6.23
CA PHE A 58 0.57 10.25 4.80
C PHE A 58 2.05 10.47 4.48
N ILE A 59 2.71 11.44 5.12
CA ILE A 59 4.17 11.62 4.97
C ILE A 59 4.91 10.40 5.51
N THR A 60 4.54 9.89 6.69
CA THR A 60 5.12 8.65 7.25
C THR A 60 4.94 7.48 6.30
N TYR A 61 3.76 7.35 5.68
CA TYR A 61 3.51 6.33 4.66
C TYR A 61 4.45 6.48 3.47
N LEU A 62 4.59 7.67 2.89
CA LEU A 62 5.47 7.90 1.74
C LEU A 62 6.93 7.59 2.07
N VAL A 63 7.42 8.05 3.22
CA VAL A 63 8.79 7.78 3.68
C VAL A 63 8.99 6.27 3.88
N ALA A 64 8.06 5.59 4.56
CA ALA A 64 8.13 4.15 4.75
C ALA A 64 8.14 3.38 3.42
N THR A 65 7.32 3.78 2.45
CA THR A 65 7.31 3.20 1.09
C THR A 65 8.68 3.32 0.44
N VAL A 66 9.28 4.52 0.43
CA VAL A 66 10.59 4.74 -0.20
C VAL A 66 11.70 3.94 0.49
N VAL A 67 11.68 3.89 1.83
CA VAL A 67 12.66 3.13 2.62
C VAL A 67 12.53 1.63 2.33
N ILE A 68 11.32 1.09 2.36
CA ILE A 68 11.07 -0.33 2.09
C ILE A 68 11.50 -0.69 0.67
N VAL A 69 11.09 0.08 -0.34
CA VAL A 69 11.50 -0.15 -1.75
C VAL A 69 13.02 -0.15 -1.88
N SER A 70 13.70 0.81 -1.25
CA SER A 70 15.16 0.91 -1.28
C SER A 70 15.84 -0.30 -0.62
N ILE A 71 15.37 -0.72 0.55
CA ILE A 71 15.90 -1.89 1.27
C ILE A 71 15.77 -3.15 0.41
N PHE A 72 14.59 -3.40 -0.15
CA PHE A 72 14.36 -4.58 -0.98
C PHE A 72 15.20 -4.58 -2.26
N LYS A 73 15.45 -3.40 -2.86
CA LYS A 73 16.37 -3.28 -3.99
C LYS A 73 17.79 -3.71 -3.61
N ILE A 74 18.31 -3.22 -2.47
CA ILE A 74 19.65 -3.57 -1.98
C ILE A 74 19.76 -5.06 -1.66
N ILE A 75 18.74 -5.63 -0.98
CA ILE A 75 18.71 -7.07 -0.65
C ILE A 75 18.69 -7.92 -1.92
N LYS A 76 17.92 -7.53 -2.93
CA LYS A 76 17.87 -8.23 -4.21
C LYS A 76 19.25 -8.30 -4.88
N GLU A 77 19.97 -7.18 -4.87
CA GLU A 77 21.31 -7.09 -5.47
C GLU A 77 22.37 -7.91 -4.71
N THR A 78 22.16 -8.19 -3.42
CA THR A 78 23.16 -8.87 -2.56
C THR A 78 22.90 -10.37 -2.34
N ASN A 79 21.65 -10.81 -2.21
CA ASN A 79 21.34 -12.16 -1.72
C ASN A 79 20.78 -13.15 -2.77
N GLY A 80 20.36 -12.71 -3.96
CA GLY A 80 20.00 -13.60 -5.09
C GLY A 80 18.84 -14.61 -4.90
N GLU A 81 18.29 -14.77 -3.70
CA GLU A 81 17.18 -15.70 -3.42
C GLU A 81 15.81 -15.09 -3.78
N ASP A 82 15.35 -15.37 -4.99
CA ASP A 82 14.19 -14.69 -5.58
C ASP A 82 12.85 -15.01 -4.87
N LEU A 83 12.61 -16.26 -4.45
CA LEU A 83 11.28 -16.67 -3.97
C LEU A 83 10.97 -16.14 -2.56
N GLN A 84 11.91 -16.29 -1.62
CA GLN A 84 11.74 -15.80 -0.24
C GLN A 84 11.61 -14.27 -0.21
N LEU A 85 12.36 -13.59 -1.07
CA LEU A 85 12.29 -12.14 -1.22
C LEU A 85 10.91 -11.69 -1.72
N ILE A 86 10.31 -12.41 -2.67
CA ILE A 86 8.94 -12.14 -3.15
C ILE A 86 7.92 -12.29 -2.03
N PHE A 87 8.00 -13.35 -1.21
CA PHE A 87 7.08 -13.52 -0.08
C PHE A 87 7.23 -12.42 0.97
N MET A 88 8.47 -12.08 1.35
CA MET A 88 8.72 -10.95 2.24
C MET A 88 8.20 -9.63 1.67
N TRP A 89 8.37 -9.42 0.37
CA TRP A 89 7.87 -8.25 -0.33
C TRP A 89 6.34 -8.16 -0.24
N MET A 90 5.64 -9.25 -0.55
CA MET A 90 4.18 -9.32 -0.51
C MET A 90 3.62 -9.04 0.89
N ILE A 91 4.22 -9.61 1.93
CA ILE A 91 3.83 -9.37 3.32
C ILE A 91 4.06 -7.90 3.70
N THR A 92 5.26 -7.37 3.41
CA THR A 92 5.63 -6.00 3.79
C THR A 92 4.76 -4.97 3.11
N THR A 93 4.52 -5.14 1.81
CA THR A 93 3.67 -4.23 1.03
C THR A 93 2.19 -4.38 1.38
N MET A 94 1.74 -5.54 1.88
CA MET A 94 0.39 -5.69 2.46
C MET A 94 0.22 -4.87 3.76
N PHE A 95 1.23 -4.86 4.65
CA PHE A 95 1.19 -3.98 5.82
C PHE A 95 1.13 -2.50 5.43
N LEU A 96 1.89 -2.11 4.40
CA LEU A 96 1.81 -0.78 3.82
C LEU A 96 0.39 -0.48 3.30
N ALA A 97 -0.23 -1.46 2.65
CA ALA A 97 -1.56 -1.30 2.10
C ALA A 97 -2.62 -1.12 3.19
N LEU A 98 -2.51 -1.87 4.30
CA LEU A 98 -3.33 -1.70 5.49
C LEU A 98 -3.10 -0.34 6.16
N PHE A 99 -1.85 0.15 6.20
CA PHE A 99 -1.56 1.48 6.71
C PHE A 99 -2.17 2.58 5.81
N HIS A 100 -2.10 2.41 4.49
CA HIS A 100 -2.78 3.30 3.55
C HIS A 100 -4.31 3.25 3.71
N LEU A 101 -4.89 2.08 4.02
CA LEU A 101 -6.32 1.95 4.35
C LEU A 101 -6.69 2.72 5.62
N TYR A 102 -5.83 2.69 6.64
CA TYR A 102 -6.05 3.46 7.85
C TYR A 102 -6.03 4.98 7.57
N ILE A 103 -5.13 5.45 6.70
CA ILE A 103 -5.11 6.85 6.27
C ILE A 103 -6.40 7.21 5.54
N THR A 104 -6.85 6.41 4.59
CA THR A 104 -8.10 6.69 3.86
C THR A 104 -9.32 6.63 4.77
N TYR A 105 -9.31 5.80 5.81
CA TYR A 105 -10.34 5.79 6.85
C TYR A 105 -10.37 7.10 7.64
N LYS A 106 -9.22 7.60 8.09
CA LYS A 106 -9.13 8.89 8.81
C LYS A 106 -9.58 10.05 7.93
N ILE A 107 -9.28 10.02 6.64
CA ILE A 107 -9.80 11.01 5.67
C ILE A 107 -11.33 10.92 5.53
N LYS A 108 -11.93 9.73 5.64
CA LYS A 108 -13.39 9.55 5.58
C LYS A 108 -14.11 10.09 6.82
N GLN A 109 -13.44 10.06 7.98
CA GLN A 109 -13.97 10.54 9.26
C GLN A 109 -13.73 12.03 9.53
N SER A 110 -12.73 12.63 8.89
CA SER A 110 -12.45 14.07 8.94
C SER A 110 -13.41 14.87 8.06
#